data_AF-A0A0E9MCR7-F1
#
_entry.id   AF-A0A0E9MCR7-F1
#
_cell.length_a   1.000
_cell.length_b   1.000
_cell.length_c   1.000
_cell.angle_alpha   90.00
_cell.angle_beta   90.00
_cell.angle_gamma   90.00
#
_symmetry.space_group_name_H-M   'P 1'
#
loop_
_entity.id
_entity.type
_entity.pdbx_description
1 polymer ?
#
loop_
_entity_poly.entity_id
_entity_poly.type
_entity_poly.pdbx_seq_one_letter_code
_entity_poly.pdbx_strand_id
1 'polypeptide(L)'
;MNDEFIKVPYYIEPDGSKTLFLPSVRLTKGYRIGEKGSERYISDYWEALTELRKLSAPRFRRRNKNNIPGIVTCKFGDIDEVKRSCIEDELTNT
;
A
#
# COMPACT_ATOMS: atom_id res chain seq x y z
N MET A 1 18.45 19.21 3.31
CA MET A 1 17.89 17.97 3.89
C MET A 1 17.71 17.00 2.74
N ASN A 2 18.38 15.85 2.77
CA ASN A 2 18.19 14.82 1.74
C ASN A 2 16.90 14.09 2.07
N ASP A 3 15.90 14.24 1.20
CA ASP A 3 14.65 13.51 1.30
C ASP A 3 14.90 12.07 0.86
N GLU A 4 14.62 11.11 1.75
CA GLU A 4 14.83 9.69 1.47
C GLU A 4 13.72 9.19 0.54
N PHE A 5 14.08 8.50 -0.54
CA PHE A 5 13.10 7.85 -1.40
C PHE A 5 12.81 6.44 -0.91
N ILE A 6 11.53 6.16 -0.65
CA ILE A 6 11.02 4.88 -0.19
C ILE A 6 10.38 4.14 -1.34
N LYS A 7 10.75 2.87 -1.48
CA LYS A 7 10.18 1.94 -2.46
C LYS A 7 8.80 1.45 -2.00
N VAL A 8 7.76 1.83 -2.71
CA VAL A 8 6.36 1.53 -2.40
C VAL A 8 5.74 0.66 -3.51
N PRO A 9 5.19 -0.51 -3.19
CA PRO A 9 4.46 -1.32 -4.17
C PRO A 9 3.22 -0.59 -4.71
N TYR A 10 2.92 -0.75 -5.99
CA TYR A 10 1.73 -0.20 -6.62
C TYR A 10 0.94 -1.24 -7.41
N TYR A 11 -0.35 -1.00 -7.57
CA TYR A 11 -1.24 -1.76 -8.43
C TYR A 11 -1.66 -0.92 -9.63
N ILE A 12 -1.68 -1.50 -10.83
CA ILE A 12 -2.23 -0.86 -12.03
C ILE A 12 -3.73 -1.15 -12.08
N GLU A 13 -4.55 -0.12 -11.96
CA GLU A 13 -6.00 -0.16 -12.08
C GLU A 13 -6.43 -0.46 -13.53
N PRO A 14 -7.68 -0.93 -13.76
CA PRO A 14 -8.18 -1.19 -15.10
C PRO A 14 -8.19 0.03 -16.04
N ASP A 15 -8.20 1.25 -15.49
CA ASP A 15 -8.11 2.49 -16.25
C ASP A 15 -6.66 2.96 -16.50
N GLY A 16 -5.67 2.15 -16.12
CA GLY A 16 -4.24 2.43 -16.28
C GLY A 16 -3.64 3.30 -15.17
N SER A 17 -4.45 3.84 -14.25
CA SER A 17 -3.94 4.58 -13.10
C SER A 17 -3.21 3.67 -12.11
N LYS A 18 -2.31 4.23 -11.30
CA LYS A 18 -1.59 3.50 -10.24
C LYS A 18 -2.24 3.76 -8.89
N THR A 19 -2.54 2.69 -8.16
CA THR A 19 -2.84 2.76 -6.73
C THR A 19 -1.61 2.32 -5.95
N LEU A 20 -0.93 3.26 -5.30
CA LEU A 20 0.23 2.96 -4.46
C LEU A 20 -0.24 2.48 -3.08
N PHE A 21 0.56 1.63 -2.43
CA PHE A 21 0.36 1.27 -1.02
C PHE A 21 0.81 2.42 -0.11
N LEU A 22 0.02 3.49 -0.05
CA LEU A 22 0.26 4.69 0.75
C LEU A 22 -0.65 4.72 2.00
N PRO A 23 -0.40 5.58 3.00
CA PRO A 23 -1.22 5.66 4.20
C PRO A 23 -2.72 5.81 3.92
N SER A 24 -3.08 6.51 2.84
CA SER A 24 -4.44 6.66 2.33
C SER A 24 -5.20 5.35 2.04
N VAL A 25 -4.54 4.20 1.88
CA VAL A 25 -5.21 2.90 1.67
C VAL A 25 -5.62 2.20 2.98
N ARG A 26 -5.35 2.82 4.13
CA ARG A 26 -5.71 2.31 5.46
C ARG A 26 -7.21 2.00 5.57
N LEU A 27 -7.54 0.82 6.10
CA LEU A 27 -8.90 0.44 6.44
C LEU A 27 -9.17 0.71 7.93
N THR A 28 -10.42 0.55 8.36
CA THR A 28 -10.84 0.77 9.75
C THR A 28 -9.99 0.04 10.79
N LYS A 29 -9.47 -1.14 10.47
CA LYS A 29 -8.62 -1.96 11.36
C LYS A 29 -7.12 -1.85 11.07
N GLY A 30 -6.71 -0.96 10.16
CA GLY A 30 -5.33 -0.84 9.67
C GLY A 30 -5.17 -1.30 8.22
N TYR A 31 -3.95 -1.67 7.86
CA TYR A 31 -3.58 -2.14 6.53
C TYR A 31 -3.80 -3.65 6.44
N ARG A 32 -4.57 -4.09 5.44
CA ARG A 32 -4.81 -5.51 5.20
C ARG A 32 -3.95 -5.98 4.05
N ILE A 33 -3.00 -6.86 4.33
CA ILE A 33 -2.01 -7.36 3.36
C ILE A 33 -1.94 -8.89 3.36
N GLY A 34 -1.45 -9.47 2.27
CA GLY A 34 -1.21 -10.91 2.14
C GLY A 34 -2.11 -11.60 1.12
N GLU A 35 -1.93 -12.91 0.98
CA GLU A 35 -2.69 -13.72 0.03
C GLU A 35 -4.17 -13.77 0.39
N LYS A 36 -5.05 -13.86 -0.62
CA LYS A 36 -6.49 -13.99 -0.41
C LYS A 36 -6.76 -15.23 0.46
N GLY A 37 -7.39 -15.02 1.63
CA GLY A 37 -7.66 -16.09 2.60
C GLY A 37 -6.64 -16.18 3.76
N SER A 38 -5.46 -15.61 3.58
CA SER A 38 -4.39 -15.54 4.60
C SER A 38 -3.99 -14.07 4.91
N GLU A 39 -4.91 -13.15 4.66
CA GLU A 39 -4.71 -11.71 4.84
C GLU A 39 -4.58 -11.38 6.34
N ARG A 40 -3.58 -10.57 6.70
CA ARG A 40 -3.39 -10.05 8.07
C ARG A 40 -3.65 -8.55 8.12
N TYR A 41 -4.10 -8.09 9.28
CA TYR A 41 -4.20 -6.66 9.60
C TYR A 41 -2.93 -6.23 10.33
N ILE A 42 -2.33 -5.13 9.87
CA ILE A 42 -1.19 -4.47 10.51
C ILE A 42 -1.59 -3.02 10.72
N SER A 43 -1.46 -2.51 11.95
CA SER A 43 -1.93 -1.16 12.29
C SER A 43 -0.92 -0.07 11.96
N ASP A 44 0.37 -0.38 12.03
CA ASP A 44 1.44 0.54 11.65
C ASP A 44 1.73 0.48 10.15
N TYR A 45 1.91 1.64 9.52
CA TYR A 45 2.15 1.72 8.08
C TYR A 45 3.52 1.18 7.69
N TRP A 46 4.56 1.53 8.44
CA TRP A 46 5.94 1.16 8.12
C TRP A 46 6.16 -0.34 8.29
N GLU A 47 5.55 -0.94 9.32
CA GLU A 47 5.49 -2.37 9.51
C GLU A 47 4.74 -3.03 8.34
N ALA A 48 3.56 -2.52 7.96
CA ALA A 48 2.78 -3.07 6.87
C ALA A 48 3.53 -3.02 5.53
N LEU A 49 4.20 -1.90 5.23
CA LEU A 49 5.02 -1.74 4.03
C LEU A 49 6.21 -2.70 4.04
N THR A 50 6.89 -2.83 5.16
CA THR A 50 8.02 -3.76 5.32
C THR A 50 7.59 -5.20 5.06
N GLU A 51 6.46 -5.61 5.63
CA GLU A 51 5.91 -6.95 5.46
C GLU A 51 5.37 -7.18 4.05
N LEU A 52 4.74 -6.19 3.43
CA LEU A 52 4.21 -6.27 2.07
C LEU A 52 5.33 -6.46 1.04
N ARG A 53 6.46 -5.76 1.23
CA ARG A 53 7.64 -5.83 0.34
C ARG A 53 8.37 -7.17 0.38
N LYS A 54 8.15 -8.00 1.41
CA LYS A 54 8.70 -9.35 1.49
C LYS A 54 7.95 -10.36 0.63
N LEU A 55 6.74 -10.02 0.18
CA LEU A 55 5.92 -10.90 -0.64
C LEU A 55 6.39 -10.88 -2.09
N SER A 56 6.47 -12.06 -2.72
CA SER A 56 6.78 -12.20 -4.15
C SER A 56 5.72 -11.54 -5.04
N ALA A 57 4.46 -11.57 -4.60
CA ALA A 57 3.36 -10.83 -5.18
C ALA A 57 2.71 -9.99 -4.09
N PRO A 58 3.08 -8.70 -3.96
CA PRO A 58 2.46 -7.81 -3.00
C PRO A 58 0.95 -7.76 -3.21
N ARG A 59 0.20 -8.01 -2.14
CA ARG A 59 -1.26 -7.99 -2.14
C ARG A 59 -1.73 -7.18 -0.95
N PHE A 60 -2.57 -6.20 -1.23
CA PHE A 60 -3.14 -5.35 -0.21
C PHE A 60 -4.57 -4.99 -0.55
N ARG A 61 -5.32 -4.51 0.46
CA ARG A 61 -6.65 -3.96 0.22
C ARG A 61 -6.63 -2.45 0.09
N ARG A 62 -7.49 -1.97 -0.80
CA ARG A 62 -7.80 -0.55 -0.99
C ARG A 62 -9.31 -0.39 -1.13
N ARG A 63 -9.84 0.81 -0.91
CA ARG A 63 -11.23 1.16 -1.25
C ARG A 63 -11.36 1.39 -2.76
N ASN A 64 -12.31 0.73 -3.40
CA ASN A 64 -12.58 0.93 -4.82
C ASN A 64 -13.42 2.21 -5.06
N LYS A 65 -13.78 2.46 -6.33
CA LYS A 65 -14.63 3.61 -6.73
C LYS A 65 -15.99 3.66 -6.01
N ASN A 66 -16.49 2.52 -5.53
CA ASN A 66 -17.72 2.39 -4.76
C ASN A 66 -17.48 2.39 -3.23
N ASN A 67 -16.27 2.76 -2.79
CA ASN A 67 -15.85 2.76 -1.38
C ASN A 67 -15.83 1.35 -0.72
N ILE A 68 -15.82 0.28 -1.52
CA ILE A 68 -15.80 -1.11 -1.03
C ILE A 68 -14.35 -1.60 -0.97
N PRO A 69 -13.90 -2.21 0.16
CA PRO A 69 -12.55 -2.77 0.27
C PRO A 69 -12.30 -3.97 -0.66
N GLY A 70 -11.58 -3.74 -1.75
CA GLY A 70 -11.13 -4.77 -2.70
C GLY A 70 -9.68 -5.16 -2.47
N ILE A 71 -9.34 -6.44 -2.70
CA ILE A 71 -7.95 -6.89 -2.73
C ILE A 71 -7.36 -6.63 -4.11
N VAL A 72 -6.15 -6.09 -4.16
CA VAL A 72 -5.36 -5.90 -5.38
C VAL A 72 -4.10 -6.74 -5.30
N THR A 73 -3.57 -7.13 -6.46
CA THR A 73 -2.32 -7.90 -6.58
C THR A 73 -1.38 -7.13 -7.48
N CYS A 74 -0.28 -6.66 -6.91
CA CYS A 74 0.84 -6.07 -7.64
C CYS A 74 1.58 -7.18 -8.40
N LYS A 75 2.14 -6.85 -9.56
CA LYS A 75 3.10 -7.74 -10.21
C LYS A 75 4.45 -7.62 -9.49
N PHE A 76 5.28 -8.64 -9.64
CA PHE A 76 6.65 -8.59 -9.15
C PHE A 76 7.39 -7.42 -9.82
N GLY A 77 7.94 -6.52 -9.01
CA GLY A 77 8.66 -5.33 -9.49
C GLY A 77 7.81 -4.08 -9.71
N ASP A 78 6.48 -4.13 -9.48
CA ASP A 78 5.62 -2.94 -9.49
C ASP A 78 5.90 -2.09 -8.24
N ILE A 79 7.01 -1.35 -8.29
CA ILE A 79 7.52 -0.50 -7.22
C ILE A 79 7.67 0.93 -7.77
N ASP A 80 7.22 1.91 -6.99
CA ASP A 80 7.48 3.32 -7.23
C ASP A 80 8.33 3.91 -6.09
N GLU A 81 9.01 5.01 -6.37
CA GLU A 81 9.87 5.70 -5.39
C GLU A 81 9.18 6.97 -4.90
N VAL A 82 8.76 6.96 -3.64
CA VAL A 82 8.01 8.06 -3.02
C VAL A 82 8.89 8.68 -1.95
N LYS A 83 8.94 10.02 -1.90
CA LYS A 83 9.63 10.73 -0.83
C LYS A 83 9.04 10.36 0.53
N ARG A 84 9.91 10.07 1.48
CA ARG A 84 9.53 9.75 2.86
C ARG A 84 8.69 10.86 3.47
N SER A 85 9.06 12.12 3.23
CA SER A 85 8.32 13.29 3.71
C SER A 85 6.85 13.26 3.29
N CYS A 86 6.55 12.95 2.03
CA CYS A 86 5.17 12.87 1.53
C CYS A 86 4.35 11.78 2.24
N ILE A 87 4.98 10.64 2.57
CA ILE A 87 4.32 9.56 3.31
C ILE A 87 4.05 10.00 4.76
N GLU A 88 5.02 10.64 5.41
CA GLU A 88 4.88 11.11 6.80
C GLU A 88 3.81 12.22 6.91
N ASP A 89 3.72 13.09 5.91
CA ASP A 89 2.66 14.09 5.80
C ASP A 89 1.28 13.42 5.68
N GLU A 90 1.12 12.39 4.84
CA GLU A 90 -0.13 11.63 4.76
C GLU A 90 -0.48 10.96 6.09
N LEU A 91 0.49 10.36 6.79
CA LEU A 91 0.26 9.72 8.09
C LEU A 91 -0.23 10.70 9.17
N THR A 92 0.24 11.95 9.12
CA THR A 92 -0.15 12.99 10.08
C THR A 92 -1.57 13.52 9.81
N ASN A 93 -2.03 13.42 8.55
CA ASN A 93 -3.33 13.92 8.11
C ASN A 93 -4.44 12.84 8.07
N THR A 94 -4.14 11.58 8.42
CA THR A 94 -5.07 10.43 8.37
C THR A 94 -5.53 10.00 9.76
#